data_AF-A0A1S8YL38-F1
#
_entry.id   AF-A0A1S8YL38-F1
#
_cell.length_a   1.000
_cell.length_b   1.000
_cell.length_c   1.000
_cell.angle_alpha   90.00
_cell.angle_beta   90.00
_cell.angle_gamma   90.00
#
_symmetry.space_group_name_H-M   'P 1'
#
loop_
_entity.id
_entity.type
_entity.pdbx_description
1 polymer ?
#
loop_
_entity_poly.entity_id
_entity_poly.type
_entity_poly.pdbx_seq_one_letter_code
_entity_poly.pdbx_strand_id
1 'polypeptide(L)'
;MKIVIAPDSYKESLSAQQVATEIEIGFREIFPDADYVKLPVADGGEGTVEAMVAATEGTLIRLRVTGPLGKPVEAFYGLSGDKSCAIIEMAAASGLELVPSADRDPLVTTSYGTGELIRDALDRGVEHFIIGIGGSATNDGGAGMVQALGAKLLDERQQQIAPGGAALAGLMRIDMSEFDARIARCRVEVACDVSNLLLGPQGASAVFGPQKGATPALVKQLDKALEHYAQIIQRDLDQDVLSLPGGGAAGGMGAALHAFCHAELRRGIEIVTEALGLDALVKDASLVITGEGRIDSQTIHGKVPVGVARVAKRYNKPVIAIAGSLTADVGIVHQHGLDAVFSVIYTICTLDDALQNAALNVRMAARNVAAAVAVGQRL
;
A
#
# COMPACT_ATOMS: atom_id res chain seq x y z
N MET A 1 5.70 -15.20 28.92
CA MET A 1 6.36 -15.05 27.60
C MET A 1 5.48 -14.15 26.76
N LYS A 2 6.02 -13.10 26.14
CA LYS A 2 5.24 -12.22 25.25
C LYS A 2 5.51 -12.60 23.79
N ILE A 3 4.47 -12.88 23.01
CA ILE A 3 4.56 -13.25 21.61
C ILE A 3 3.81 -12.21 20.78
N VAL A 4 4.54 -11.50 19.92
CA VAL A 4 3.96 -10.56 18.96
C VAL A 4 3.71 -11.31 17.66
N ILE A 5 2.47 -11.31 17.17
CA ILE A 5 2.05 -11.96 15.93
C ILE A 5 1.69 -10.86 14.94
N ALA A 6 2.59 -10.58 14.01
CA ALA A 6 2.49 -9.48 13.05
C ALA A 6 2.56 -9.95 11.59
N PRO A 7 1.56 -10.68 11.06
CA PRO A 7 1.58 -11.22 9.72
C PRO A 7 0.94 -10.25 8.71
N ASP A 8 1.23 -10.50 7.43
CA ASP A 8 0.46 -10.03 6.28
C ASP A 8 -0.71 -10.97 5.97
N SER A 9 -1.59 -10.52 5.08
CA SER A 9 -2.58 -11.33 4.42
C SER A 9 -1.97 -12.47 3.59
N TYR A 10 -2.75 -13.54 3.45
CA TYR A 10 -2.51 -14.57 2.46
C TYR A 10 -3.42 -14.23 1.29
N LYS A 11 -2.85 -13.63 0.24
CA LYS A 11 -3.59 -13.17 -0.95
C LYS A 11 -4.57 -14.22 -1.45
N GLU A 12 -5.78 -13.78 -1.78
CA GLU A 12 -6.89 -14.63 -2.24
C GLU A 12 -7.35 -15.72 -1.23
N SER A 13 -6.96 -15.60 0.04
CA SER A 13 -7.26 -16.60 1.07
C SER A 13 -7.69 -15.97 2.40
N LEU A 14 -6.73 -15.56 3.24
CA LEU A 14 -6.98 -15.07 4.59
C LEU A 14 -6.52 -13.63 4.73
N SER A 15 -7.34 -12.80 5.37
CA SER A 15 -6.89 -11.48 5.84
C SER A 15 -5.77 -11.62 6.88
N ALA A 16 -4.94 -10.57 7.04
CA ALA A 16 -3.88 -10.53 8.06
C ALA A 16 -4.42 -10.83 9.47
N GLN A 17 -5.62 -10.34 9.79
CA GLN A 17 -6.28 -10.60 11.07
C GLN A 17 -6.65 -12.07 11.27
N GLN A 18 -7.13 -12.74 10.21
CA GLN A 18 -7.42 -14.17 10.25
C GLN A 18 -6.13 -14.98 10.41
N VAL A 19 -5.08 -14.66 9.66
CA VAL A 19 -3.76 -15.31 9.81
C VAL A 19 -3.25 -15.17 11.24
N ALA A 20 -3.26 -13.96 11.81
CA ALA A 20 -2.80 -13.71 13.18
C ALA A 20 -3.61 -14.51 14.21
N THR A 21 -4.92 -14.62 14.01
CA THR A 21 -5.82 -15.39 14.89
C THR A 21 -5.53 -16.88 14.83
N GLU A 22 -5.32 -17.45 13.64
CA GLU A 22 -5.02 -18.88 13.48
C GLU A 22 -3.64 -19.24 14.04
N ILE A 23 -2.65 -18.34 13.90
CA ILE A 23 -1.34 -18.49 14.54
C ILE A 23 -1.49 -18.50 16.07
N GLU A 24 -2.25 -17.55 16.63
CA GLU A 24 -2.48 -17.48 18.08
C GLU A 24 -3.13 -18.77 18.60
N ILE A 25 -4.18 -19.27 17.93
CA ILE A 25 -4.87 -20.50 18.32
C ILE A 25 -3.87 -21.67 18.35
N GLY A 26 -3.07 -21.84 17.30
CA GLY A 26 -2.07 -22.91 17.24
C GLY A 26 -0.99 -22.79 18.34
N PHE A 27 -0.49 -21.58 18.59
CA PHE A 27 0.49 -21.36 19.65
C PHE A 27 -0.08 -21.61 21.05
N ARG A 28 -1.36 -21.26 21.31
CA ARG A 28 -2.02 -21.46 22.61
C ARG A 28 -2.17 -22.93 22.99
N GLU A 29 -2.18 -23.84 22.02
CA GLU A 29 -2.16 -25.29 22.31
C GLU A 29 -0.88 -25.74 23.02
N ILE A 30 0.22 -25.00 22.88
CA ILE A 30 1.52 -25.31 23.50
C ILE A 30 1.86 -24.33 24.63
N PHE A 31 1.54 -23.05 24.46
CA PHE A 31 1.84 -21.97 25.41
C PHE A 31 0.54 -21.24 25.84
N PRO A 32 -0.40 -21.88 26.55
CA PRO A 32 -1.72 -21.32 26.83
C PRO A 32 -1.66 -20.00 27.63
N ASP A 33 -0.66 -19.87 28.51
CA ASP A 33 -0.48 -18.74 29.42
C ASP A 33 0.48 -17.66 28.88
N ALA A 34 0.90 -17.74 27.61
CA ALA A 34 1.66 -16.66 27.00
C ALA A 34 0.79 -15.41 26.78
N ASP A 35 1.43 -14.26 26.80
CA ASP A 35 0.83 -12.99 26.44
C ASP A 35 0.92 -12.82 24.92
N TYR A 36 -0.22 -12.70 24.24
CA TYR A 36 -0.31 -12.65 22.79
C TYR A 36 -0.76 -11.28 22.34
N VAL A 37 0.05 -10.65 21.49
CA VAL A 37 -0.29 -9.40 20.84
C VAL A 37 -0.42 -9.65 19.35
N LYS A 38 -1.65 -9.58 18.83
CA LYS A 38 -1.89 -9.63 17.39
C LYS A 38 -1.82 -8.22 16.83
N LEU A 39 -1.05 -8.08 15.76
CA LEU A 39 -0.93 -6.82 15.03
C LEU A 39 -1.00 -7.13 13.54
N PRO A 40 -2.19 -7.23 12.91
CA PRO A 40 -2.28 -7.42 11.48
C PRO A 40 -1.54 -6.27 10.77
N VAL A 41 -0.63 -6.62 9.86
CA VAL A 41 0.20 -5.65 9.14
C VAL A 41 -0.12 -5.72 7.65
N ALA A 42 0.13 -4.62 6.94
CA ALA A 42 0.09 -4.56 5.48
C ALA A 42 1.33 -3.81 4.97
N ASP A 43 1.58 -3.88 3.67
CA ASP A 43 2.72 -3.22 3.02
C ASP A 43 2.33 -1.90 2.33
N GLY A 44 1.11 -1.38 2.53
CA GLY A 44 0.62 -0.18 1.86
C GLY A 44 -0.13 -0.47 0.54
N GLY A 45 -0.24 -1.74 0.16
CA GLY A 45 -1.13 -2.22 -0.90
C GLY A 45 -2.56 -2.49 -0.41
N GLU A 46 -3.24 -3.41 -1.11
CA GLU A 46 -4.59 -3.87 -0.81
C GLU A 46 -4.71 -4.42 0.62
N GLY A 47 -5.75 -4.02 1.34
CA GLY A 47 -6.04 -4.49 2.70
C GLY A 47 -5.33 -3.70 3.80
N THR A 48 -4.58 -2.65 3.45
CA THR A 48 -3.94 -1.74 4.40
C THR A 48 -4.99 -0.98 5.19
N VAL A 49 -6.06 -0.52 4.54
CA VAL A 49 -7.16 0.21 5.18
C VAL A 49 -7.80 -0.64 6.27
N GLU A 50 -8.17 -1.88 5.97
CA GLU A 50 -8.79 -2.81 6.93
C GLU A 50 -7.83 -3.15 8.08
N ALA A 51 -6.56 -3.42 7.78
CA ALA A 51 -5.56 -3.73 8.80
C ALA A 51 -5.36 -2.56 9.77
N MET A 52 -5.23 -1.34 9.24
CA MET A 52 -5.06 -0.13 10.04
C MET A 52 -6.32 0.20 10.85
N VAL A 53 -7.52 0.07 10.27
CA VAL A 53 -8.77 0.28 10.98
C VAL A 53 -8.91 -0.72 12.13
N ALA A 54 -8.63 -2.00 11.90
CA ALA A 54 -8.70 -3.02 12.94
C ALA A 54 -7.70 -2.75 14.08
N ALA A 55 -6.46 -2.38 13.74
CA ALA A 55 -5.41 -2.18 14.73
C ALA A 55 -5.51 -0.86 15.50
N THR A 56 -6.20 0.15 14.94
CA THR A 56 -6.42 1.46 15.58
C THR A 56 -7.82 1.60 16.19
N GLU A 57 -8.61 0.53 16.22
CA GLU A 57 -10.02 0.54 16.64
C GLU A 57 -10.84 1.62 15.91
N GLY A 58 -10.52 1.81 14.63
CA GLY A 58 -11.08 2.81 13.77
C GLY A 58 -12.42 2.43 13.14
N THR A 59 -12.79 3.19 12.11
CA THR A 59 -14.02 2.95 11.34
C THR A 59 -13.78 3.09 9.84
N LEU A 60 -14.45 2.26 9.04
CA LEU A 60 -14.53 2.43 7.60
C LEU A 60 -15.57 3.49 7.24
N ILE A 61 -15.14 4.49 6.48
CA ILE A 61 -16.01 5.50 5.88
C ILE A 61 -16.29 5.10 4.44
N ARG A 62 -17.56 5.02 4.07
CA ARG A 62 -18.00 4.72 2.70
C ARG A 62 -18.67 5.92 2.09
N LEU A 63 -18.36 6.20 0.83
CA LEU A 63 -18.89 7.32 0.08
C LEU A 63 -18.84 7.04 -1.42
N ARG A 64 -19.72 7.72 -2.15
CA ARG A 64 -19.77 7.65 -3.61
C ARG A 64 -18.89 8.73 -4.20
N VAL A 65 -17.90 8.33 -5.00
CA VAL A 65 -16.90 9.22 -5.62
C VAL A 65 -16.84 8.98 -7.12
N THR A 66 -16.12 9.85 -7.83
CA THR A 66 -15.85 9.73 -9.26
C THR A 66 -14.86 8.61 -9.53
N GLY A 67 -15.33 7.55 -10.18
CA GLY A 67 -14.49 6.43 -10.59
C GLY A 67 -13.53 6.78 -11.74
N PRO A 68 -12.63 5.84 -12.11
CA PRO A 68 -11.58 6.11 -13.08
C PRO A 68 -12.11 6.47 -14.48
N LEU A 69 -13.31 6.02 -14.87
CA LEU A 69 -13.94 6.38 -16.15
C LEU A 69 -14.91 7.58 -16.03
N GLY A 70 -14.83 8.36 -14.95
CA GLY A 70 -15.72 9.50 -14.67
C GLY A 70 -17.12 9.13 -14.19
N LYS A 71 -17.45 7.84 -14.13
CA LYS A 71 -18.73 7.35 -13.59
C LYS A 71 -18.63 7.19 -12.06
N PRO A 72 -19.68 7.49 -11.30
CA PRO A 72 -19.65 7.32 -9.85
C PRO A 72 -19.48 5.86 -9.42
N VAL A 73 -18.61 5.62 -8.43
CA VAL A 73 -18.34 4.31 -7.80
C VAL A 73 -18.49 4.42 -6.29
N GLU A 74 -18.81 3.30 -5.63
CA GLU A 74 -18.72 3.22 -4.17
C GLU A 74 -17.25 3.01 -3.79
N ALA A 75 -16.71 3.91 -2.98
CA ALA A 75 -15.36 3.86 -2.47
C ALA A 75 -15.36 3.95 -0.95
N PHE A 76 -14.18 3.77 -0.35
CA PHE A 76 -14.03 3.81 1.09
C PHE A 76 -12.62 4.28 1.49
N TYR A 77 -12.50 4.67 2.76
CA TYR A 77 -11.22 4.85 3.44
C TYR A 77 -11.39 4.56 4.93
N GLY A 78 -10.28 4.39 5.65
CA GLY A 78 -10.24 4.15 7.08
C GLY A 78 -10.01 5.43 7.86
N LEU A 79 -10.70 5.58 8.99
CA LEU A 79 -10.44 6.62 9.98
C LEU A 79 -9.97 5.95 11.27
N SER A 80 -8.85 6.38 11.84
CA SER A 80 -8.33 5.85 13.11
C SER A 80 -9.30 6.06 14.27
N GLY A 81 -9.19 5.26 15.34
CA GLY A 81 -10.11 5.34 16.49
C GLY A 81 -10.09 6.70 17.22
N ASP A 82 -8.93 7.37 17.23
CA ASP A 82 -8.75 8.73 17.73
C ASP A 82 -9.16 9.83 16.71
N LYS A 83 -9.52 9.42 15.48
CA LYS A 83 -9.94 10.26 14.36
C LYS A 83 -8.88 11.24 13.84
N SER A 84 -7.61 11.05 14.19
CA SER A 84 -6.51 11.92 13.78
C SER A 84 -5.90 11.52 12.42
N CYS A 85 -6.05 10.26 12.01
CA CYS A 85 -5.43 9.69 10.82
C CYS A 85 -6.47 9.11 9.85
N ALA A 86 -6.35 9.49 8.58
CA ALA A 86 -7.05 8.85 7.47
C ALA A 86 -6.12 7.87 6.73
N ILE A 87 -6.60 6.66 6.48
CA ILE A 87 -5.92 5.62 5.71
C ILE A 87 -6.68 5.45 4.41
N ILE A 88 -6.07 5.77 3.28
CA ILE A 88 -6.70 5.78 1.96
C ILE A 88 -5.97 4.81 1.04
N GLU A 89 -6.70 3.91 0.41
CA GLU A 89 -6.21 3.17 -0.77
C GLU A 89 -6.77 3.83 -2.02
N MET A 90 -5.91 4.41 -2.86
CA MET A 90 -6.35 5.11 -4.08
C MET A 90 -7.12 4.17 -5.01
N ALA A 91 -6.84 2.86 -4.95
CA ALA A 91 -7.50 1.84 -5.75
C ALA A 91 -9.01 1.78 -5.49
N ALA A 92 -9.48 2.12 -4.29
CA ALA A 92 -10.90 2.15 -3.95
C ALA A 92 -11.69 3.17 -4.79
N ALA A 93 -11.05 4.24 -5.27
CA ALA A 93 -11.66 5.27 -6.11
C ALA A 93 -11.16 5.25 -7.55
N SER A 94 -9.91 4.86 -7.78
CA SER A 94 -9.20 5.03 -9.05
C SER A 94 -8.40 3.78 -9.46
N GLY A 95 -8.81 2.61 -8.96
CA GLY A 95 -8.15 1.33 -9.16
C GLY A 95 -8.48 0.62 -10.46
N LEU A 96 -7.56 -0.25 -10.87
CA LEU A 96 -7.63 -1.05 -12.11
C LEU A 96 -8.80 -2.05 -12.10
N GLU A 97 -9.23 -2.49 -10.92
CA GLU A 97 -10.37 -3.41 -10.76
C GLU A 97 -11.72 -2.75 -11.04
N LEU A 98 -11.80 -1.42 -10.93
CA LEU A 98 -12.98 -0.64 -11.26
C LEU A 98 -13.16 -0.46 -12.77
N VAL A 99 -12.18 -0.91 -13.58
CA VAL A 99 -12.17 -0.77 -15.03
C VAL A 99 -12.17 -2.15 -15.70
N PRO A 100 -13.27 -2.56 -16.35
CA PRO A 100 -13.30 -3.77 -17.16
C PRO A 100 -12.14 -3.78 -18.16
N SER A 101 -11.51 -4.93 -18.37
CA SER A 101 -10.32 -5.03 -19.23
C SER A 101 -10.52 -4.46 -20.64
N ALA A 102 -11.74 -4.54 -21.18
CA ALA A 102 -12.08 -4.00 -22.50
C ALA A 102 -12.17 -2.46 -22.54
N ASP A 103 -12.37 -1.82 -21.40
CA ASP A 103 -12.56 -0.37 -21.25
C ASP A 103 -11.32 0.34 -20.69
N ARG A 104 -10.19 -0.40 -20.56
CA ARG A 104 -8.94 0.14 -20.04
C ARG A 104 -8.29 1.09 -21.04
N ASP A 105 -8.41 2.38 -20.76
CA ASP A 105 -7.76 3.44 -21.52
C ASP A 105 -7.06 4.47 -20.60
N PRO A 106 -5.71 4.43 -20.50
CA PRO A 106 -4.95 5.33 -19.64
C PRO A 106 -4.93 6.78 -20.14
N LEU A 107 -5.43 7.05 -21.37
CA LEU A 107 -5.57 8.41 -21.89
C LEU A 107 -6.70 9.19 -21.21
N VAL A 108 -7.77 8.49 -20.78
CA VAL A 108 -9.00 9.12 -20.28
C VAL A 108 -9.25 8.85 -18.80
N THR A 109 -8.59 7.83 -18.23
CA THR A 109 -8.81 7.46 -16.82
C THR A 109 -8.33 8.54 -15.86
N THR A 110 -9.15 8.88 -14.88
CA THR A 110 -8.92 9.99 -13.95
C THR A 110 -8.75 9.55 -12.51
N SER A 111 -7.89 10.27 -11.79
CA SER A 111 -7.68 10.12 -10.35
C SER A 111 -8.60 10.96 -9.47
N TYR A 112 -9.63 11.61 -10.06
CA TYR A 112 -10.50 12.57 -9.37
C TYR A 112 -11.09 12.04 -8.06
N GLY A 113 -11.63 10.82 -8.07
CA GLY A 113 -12.20 10.21 -6.87
C GLY A 113 -11.21 10.03 -5.72
N THR A 114 -9.91 9.87 -6.00
CA THR A 114 -8.90 9.82 -4.93
C THR A 114 -8.81 11.17 -4.21
N GLY A 115 -8.90 12.29 -4.94
CA GLY A 115 -8.94 13.63 -4.33
C GLY A 115 -10.25 13.88 -3.56
N GLU A 116 -11.37 13.29 -3.98
CA GLU A 116 -12.62 13.32 -3.21
C GLU A 116 -12.51 12.56 -1.88
N LEU A 117 -11.81 11.42 -1.83
CA LEU A 117 -11.53 10.71 -0.57
C LEU A 117 -10.67 11.57 0.37
N ILE A 118 -9.61 12.20 -0.15
CA ILE A 118 -8.75 13.09 0.63
C ILE A 118 -9.56 14.28 1.17
N ARG A 119 -10.42 14.88 0.33
CA ARG A 119 -11.26 16.01 0.71
C ARG A 119 -12.25 15.65 1.83
N ASP A 120 -12.95 14.51 1.73
CA ASP A 120 -13.86 14.07 2.80
C ASP A 120 -13.11 13.81 4.11
N ALA A 121 -11.90 13.25 4.05
CA ALA A 121 -11.05 13.08 5.23
C ALA A 121 -10.62 14.44 5.83
N LEU A 122 -10.25 15.43 5.01
CA LEU A 122 -9.99 16.81 5.48
C LEU A 122 -11.23 17.45 6.12
N ASP A 123 -12.44 17.18 5.62
CA ASP A 123 -13.69 17.65 6.20
C ASP A 123 -13.96 17.07 7.59
N ARG A 124 -13.35 15.93 7.91
CA ARG A 124 -13.39 15.31 9.24
C ARG A 124 -12.29 15.81 10.18
N GLY A 125 -11.42 16.69 9.71
CA GLY A 125 -10.38 17.32 10.53
C GLY A 125 -9.21 16.41 10.85
N VAL A 126 -8.90 15.42 10.00
CA VAL A 126 -7.70 14.60 10.17
C VAL A 126 -6.44 15.44 9.96
N GLU A 127 -5.39 15.09 10.70
CA GLU A 127 -4.09 15.77 10.65
C GLU A 127 -3.01 14.89 10.00
N HIS A 128 -3.30 13.59 9.83
CA HIS A 128 -2.37 12.62 9.25
C HIS A 128 -3.06 11.80 8.16
N PHE A 129 -2.37 11.59 7.04
CA PHE A 129 -2.79 10.75 5.94
C PHE A 129 -1.76 9.66 5.69
N ILE A 130 -2.25 8.43 5.55
CA ILE A 130 -1.50 7.30 5.02
C ILE A 130 -2.19 6.89 3.72
N ILE A 131 -1.51 7.06 2.58
CA ILE A 131 -2.09 6.84 1.26
C ILE A 131 -1.37 5.70 0.55
N GLY A 132 -2.06 4.58 0.36
CA GLY A 132 -1.65 3.48 -0.50
C GLY A 132 -1.95 3.80 -1.96
N ILE A 133 -0.93 3.81 -2.81
CA ILE A 133 -1.06 4.14 -4.24
C ILE A 133 -0.84 2.94 -5.18
N GLY A 134 -0.97 1.71 -4.65
CA GLY A 134 -0.99 0.49 -5.45
C GLY A 134 -2.24 0.38 -6.32
N GLY A 135 -2.19 -0.46 -7.36
CA GLY A 135 -3.39 -0.89 -8.09
C GLY A 135 -4.07 0.16 -8.98
N SER A 136 -3.43 1.30 -9.30
CA SER A 136 -4.03 2.38 -10.09
C SER A 136 -4.48 1.97 -11.51
N ALA A 137 -5.63 2.48 -11.98
CA ALA A 137 -6.04 2.47 -13.38
C ALA A 137 -5.45 3.63 -14.19
N THR A 138 -5.03 4.69 -13.52
CA THR A 138 -4.81 6.02 -14.11
C THR A 138 -3.38 6.24 -14.61
N ASN A 139 -3.20 7.10 -15.60
CA ASN A 139 -1.89 7.62 -16.02
C ASN A 139 -1.94 9.14 -16.26
N ASP A 140 -2.70 9.83 -15.39
CA ASP A 140 -3.00 11.25 -15.46
C ASP A 140 -2.08 12.11 -14.60
N GLY A 141 -0.98 11.55 -14.08
CA GLY A 141 -0.07 12.28 -13.20
C GLY A 141 -0.69 12.73 -11.89
N GLY A 142 -1.83 12.18 -11.47
CA GLY A 142 -2.58 12.71 -10.32
C GLY A 142 -3.30 14.03 -10.59
N ALA A 143 -3.44 14.45 -11.85
CA ALA A 143 -4.12 15.69 -12.23
C ALA A 143 -5.59 15.73 -11.76
N GLY A 144 -6.33 14.63 -11.95
CA GLY A 144 -7.70 14.54 -11.45
C GLY A 144 -7.78 14.72 -9.94
N MET A 145 -6.89 14.07 -9.19
CA MET A 145 -6.81 14.15 -7.73
C MET A 145 -6.58 15.60 -7.26
N VAL A 146 -5.60 16.33 -7.84
CA VAL A 146 -5.33 17.71 -7.41
C VAL A 146 -6.44 18.68 -7.83
N GLN A 147 -7.10 18.44 -8.97
CA GLN A 147 -8.31 19.16 -9.37
C GLN A 147 -9.46 18.94 -8.37
N ALA A 148 -9.64 17.70 -7.92
CA ALA A 148 -10.56 17.34 -6.84
C ALA A 148 -10.11 17.84 -5.46
N LEU A 149 -8.97 18.52 -5.34
CA LEU A 149 -8.54 19.26 -4.15
C LEU A 149 -8.53 20.78 -4.38
N GLY A 150 -9.03 21.25 -5.53
CA GLY A 150 -9.21 22.67 -5.83
C GLY A 150 -8.11 23.30 -6.70
N ALA A 151 -7.09 22.55 -7.12
CA ALA A 151 -6.10 23.06 -8.05
C ALA A 151 -6.73 23.25 -9.43
N LYS A 152 -6.55 24.43 -10.02
CA LYS A 152 -7.00 24.72 -11.38
C LYS A 152 -5.88 24.40 -12.34
N LEU A 153 -6.04 23.31 -13.08
CA LEU A 153 -5.15 22.92 -14.18
C LEU A 153 -5.75 23.46 -15.48
N LEU A 154 -5.19 24.55 -16.00
CA LEU A 154 -5.79 25.39 -17.03
C LEU A 154 -5.08 25.26 -18.38
N ASP A 155 -5.86 25.25 -19.47
CA ASP A 155 -5.38 25.28 -20.85
C ASP A 155 -5.09 26.71 -21.36
N GLU A 156 -4.78 26.84 -22.65
CA GLU A 156 -4.51 28.12 -23.33
C GLU A 156 -5.69 29.12 -23.23
N ARG A 157 -6.92 28.61 -23.08
CA ARG A 157 -8.16 29.39 -22.99
C ARG A 157 -8.57 29.67 -21.55
N GLN A 158 -7.68 29.40 -20.59
CA GLN A 158 -7.95 29.48 -19.16
C GLN A 158 -9.14 28.60 -18.72
N GLN A 159 -9.38 27.50 -19.43
CA GLN A 159 -10.39 26.50 -19.06
C GLN A 159 -9.72 25.30 -18.41
N GLN A 160 -10.46 24.62 -17.54
CA GLN A 160 -9.94 23.43 -16.88
C GLN A 160 -9.70 22.30 -17.89
N ILE A 161 -8.52 21.68 -17.84
CA ILE A 161 -8.21 20.56 -18.72
C ILE A 161 -9.17 19.39 -18.48
N ALA A 162 -9.45 18.64 -19.54
CA ALA A 162 -10.27 17.43 -19.46
C ALA A 162 -9.63 16.36 -18.54
N PRO A 163 -10.39 15.37 -18.07
CA PRO A 163 -9.83 14.25 -17.31
C PRO A 163 -8.88 13.39 -18.15
N GLY A 164 -7.93 12.73 -17.49
CA GLY A 164 -7.06 11.71 -18.09
C GLY A 164 -5.69 12.20 -18.54
N GLY A 165 -4.78 11.25 -18.80
CA GLY A 165 -3.39 11.54 -19.15
C GLY A 165 -3.19 12.24 -20.49
N ALA A 166 -4.13 12.10 -21.44
CA ALA A 166 -4.03 12.79 -22.72
C ALA A 166 -4.17 14.32 -22.57
N ALA A 167 -5.00 14.77 -21.64
CA ALA A 167 -5.31 16.18 -21.45
C ALA A 167 -4.12 16.99 -20.91
N LEU A 168 -3.17 16.32 -20.24
CA LEU A 168 -1.94 16.94 -19.73
C LEU A 168 -1.14 17.65 -20.83
N ALA A 169 -1.18 17.17 -22.08
CA ALA A 169 -0.49 17.79 -23.20
C ALA A 169 -0.97 19.22 -23.51
N GLY A 170 -2.20 19.57 -23.09
CA GLY A 170 -2.78 20.91 -23.27
C GLY A 170 -2.65 21.81 -22.04
N LEU A 171 -2.03 21.36 -20.96
CA LEU A 171 -1.90 22.13 -19.73
C LEU A 171 -1.00 23.36 -19.94
N MET A 172 -1.50 24.55 -19.64
CA MET A 172 -0.73 25.79 -19.77
C MET A 172 -0.37 26.43 -18.45
N ARG A 173 -1.16 26.23 -17.40
CA ARG A 173 -0.95 26.86 -16.09
C ARG A 173 -1.57 26.04 -14.96
N ILE A 174 -0.86 25.97 -13.83
CA ILE A 174 -1.38 25.51 -12.55
C ILE A 174 -1.71 26.75 -11.70
N ASP A 175 -2.92 26.81 -11.17
CA ASP A 175 -3.36 27.83 -10.22
C ASP A 175 -3.85 27.19 -8.92
N MET A 176 -3.18 27.55 -7.82
CA MET A 176 -3.39 27.00 -6.48
C MET A 176 -4.27 27.89 -5.59
N SER A 177 -4.87 28.95 -6.14
CA SER A 177 -5.65 29.94 -5.36
C SER A 177 -6.84 29.35 -4.60
N GLU A 178 -7.43 28.27 -5.11
CA GLU A 178 -8.55 27.55 -4.49
C GLU A 178 -8.17 26.14 -4.01
N PHE A 179 -6.88 25.81 -4.01
CA PHE A 179 -6.41 24.54 -3.49
C PHE A 179 -6.67 24.45 -1.99
N ASP A 180 -7.06 23.27 -1.51
CA ASP A 180 -7.46 23.05 -0.13
C ASP A 180 -6.28 23.30 0.83
N ALA A 181 -6.27 24.48 1.44
CA ALA A 181 -5.18 24.92 2.31
C ALA A 181 -5.01 24.06 3.58
N ARG A 182 -5.98 23.20 3.91
CA ARG A 182 -5.87 22.31 5.07
C ARG A 182 -4.77 21.27 4.88
N ILE A 183 -4.56 20.78 3.65
CA ILE A 183 -3.60 19.71 3.37
C ILE A 183 -2.16 20.10 3.76
N ALA A 184 -1.81 21.38 3.64
CA ALA A 184 -0.48 21.89 3.99
C ALA A 184 -0.17 21.82 5.51
N ARG A 185 -1.19 21.61 6.35
CA ARG A 185 -1.03 21.41 7.80
C ARG A 185 -1.01 19.94 8.19
N CYS A 186 -1.34 19.05 7.25
CA CYS A 186 -1.41 17.63 7.49
C CYS A 186 -0.06 16.98 7.21
N ARG A 187 0.28 15.95 7.98
CA ARG A 187 1.32 15.00 7.60
C ARG A 187 0.74 14.08 6.54
N VAL A 188 1.36 14.00 5.36
CA VAL A 188 0.91 13.11 4.27
C VAL A 188 2.02 12.12 3.95
N GLU A 189 1.76 10.85 4.21
CA GLU A 189 2.70 9.75 3.92
C GLU A 189 2.11 8.85 2.85
N VAL A 190 2.93 8.54 1.85
CA VAL A 190 2.52 7.75 0.68
C VAL A 190 3.29 6.46 0.67
N ALA A 191 2.58 5.33 0.72
CA ALA A 191 3.19 4.02 0.59
C ALA A 191 3.64 3.80 -0.86
N CYS A 192 4.96 3.82 -1.07
CA CYS A 192 5.60 3.71 -2.36
C CYS A 192 6.78 2.75 -2.29
N ASP A 193 6.58 1.50 -2.74
CA ASP A 193 7.62 0.47 -2.73
C ASP A 193 8.43 0.36 -4.02
N VAL A 194 8.16 1.25 -4.99
CA VAL A 194 8.88 1.34 -6.25
C VAL A 194 9.72 2.60 -6.31
N SER A 195 10.87 2.53 -6.98
CA SER A 195 11.76 3.68 -7.19
C SER A 195 11.65 4.29 -8.59
N ASN A 196 10.67 3.84 -9.40
CA ASN A 196 10.44 4.32 -10.75
C ASN A 196 10.25 5.85 -10.78
N LEU A 197 10.99 6.51 -11.68
CA LEU A 197 10.88 7.95 -11.91
C LEU A 197 9.59 8.27 -12.67
N LEU A 198 9.28 9.55 -12.83
CA LEU A 198 8.10 9.97 -13.59
C LEU A 198 8.18 9.56 -15.07
N LEU A 199 9.37 9.72 -15.69
CA LEU A 199 9.57 9.59 -17.14
C LEU A 199 10.60 8.51 -17.53
N GLY A 200 10.62 8.20 -18.82
CA GLY A 200 11.69 7.45 -19.46
C GLY A 200 11.50 5.93 -19.42
N PRO A 201 12.55 5.13 -19.71
CA PRO A 201 12.42 3.66 -19.83
C PRO A 201 11.97 2.97 -18.54
N GLN A 202 12.27 3.56 -17.39
CA GLN A 202 11.80 3.12 -16.07
C GLN A 202 10.72 4.05 -15.50
N GLY A 203 10.07 4.84 -16.36
CA GLY A 203 9.05 5.82 -16.02
C GLY A 203 7.66 5.22 -15.81
N ALA A 204 6.73 6.05 -15.36
CA ALA A 204 5.34 5.67 -15.07
C ALA A 204 4.66 4.99 -16.28
N SER A 205 4.68 5.67 -17.42
CA SER A 205 4.03 5.23 -18.66
C SER A 205 4.68 3.97 -19.24
N ALA A 206 6.01 3.89 -19.21
CA ALA A 206 6.75 2.77 -19.81
C ALA A 206 6.58 1.47 -19.04
N VAL A 207 6.65 1.54 -17.70
CA VAL A 207 6.65 0.35 -16.83
C VAL A 207 5.23 -0.08 -16.47
N PHE A 208 4.36 0.88 -16.11
CA PHE A 208 3.02 0.58 -15.57
C PHE A 208 1.89 0.89 -16.55
N GLY A 209 2.14 1.61 -17.65
CA GLY A 209 1.14 1.86 -18.68
C GLY A 209 0.59 0.59 -19.35
N PRO A 210 1.41 -0.42 -19.73
CA PRO A 210 0.93 -1.60 -20.45
C PRO A 210 -0.17 -2.40 -19.73
N GLN A 211 -0.04 -2.60 -18.40
CA GLN A 211 -1.07 -3.28 -17.61
C GLN A 211 -2.39 -2.50 -17.51
N LYS A 212 -2.34 -1.18 -17.75
CA LYS A 212 -3.48 -0.26 -17.79
C LYS A 212 -4.08 -0.09 -19.18
N GLY A 213 -3.60 -0.85 -20.19
CA GLY A 213 -4.09 -0.79 -21.56
C GLY A 213 -3.26 0.09 -22.51
N ALA A 214 -2.13 0.64 -22.08
CA ALA A 214 -1.30 1.46 -22.96
C ALA A 214 -0.57 0.61 -24.01
N THR A 215 -0.84 0.87 -25.30
CA THR A 215 -0.01 0.36 -26.39
C THR A 215 1.35 1.10 -26.42
N PRO A 216 2.38 0.58 -27.10
CA PRO A 216 3.67 1.27 -27.23
C PRO A 216 3.57 2.70 -27.79
N ALA A 217 2.55 2.99 -28.61
CA ALA A 217 2.29 4.35 -29.10
C ALA A 217 1.71 5.24 -28.01
N LEU A 218 0.75 4.72 -27.22
CA LEU A 218 0.15 5.43 -26.09
C LEU A 218 1.18 5.72 -25.00
N VAL A 219 2.10 4.77 -24.73
CA VAL A 219 3.21 4.98 -23.78
C VAL A 219 4.02 6.22 -24.17
N LYS A 220 4.41 6.36 -25.44
CA LYS A 220 5.17 7.53 -25.91
C LYS A 220 4.39 8.83 -25.81
N GLN A 221 3.07 8.79 -26.04
CA GLN A 221 2.20 9.94 -25.91
C GLN A 221 2.07 10.38 -24.45
N LEU A 222 1.82 9.44 -23.54
CA LEU A 222 1.68 9.69 -22.11
C LEU A 222 2.99 10.16 -21.48
N ASP A 223 4.13 9.58 -21.85
CA ASP A 223 5.45 10.00 -21.35
C ASP A 223 5.74 11.46 -21.72
N LYS A 224 5.45 11.89 -22.97
CA LYS A 224 5.56 13.29 -23.38
C LYS A 224 4.59 14.22 -22.64
N ALA A 225 3.37 13.75 -22.39
CA ALA A 225 2.38 14.53 -21.67
C ALA A 225 2.77 14.72 -20.20
N LEU A 226 3.35 13.69 -19.56
CA LEU A 226 3.93 13.78 -18.22
C LEU A 226 5.18 14.65 -18.18
N GLU A 227 6.01 14.62 -19.24
CA GLU A 227 7.19 15.50 -19.36
C GLU A 227 6.77 16.96 -19.36
N HIS A 228 5.78 17.29 -20.18
CA HIS A 228 5.17 18.62 -20.21
C HIS A 228 4.57 18.99 -18.85
N TYR A 229 3.81 18.09 -18.23
CA TYR A 229 3.24 18.32 -16.90
C TYR A 229 4.30 18.63 -15.84
N ALA A 230 5.40 17.88 -15.82
CA ALA A 230 6.51 18.10 -14.90
C ALA A 230 7.19 19.46 -15.10
N GLN A 231 7.34 19.92 -16.35
CA GLN A 231 7.87 21.24 -16.66
C GLN A 231 6.95 22.36 -16.13
N ILE A 232 5.63 22.18 -16.24
CA ILE A 232 4.66 23.14 -15.71
C ILE A 232 4.65 23.12 -14.17
N ILE A 233 4.75 21.94 -13.53
CA ILE A 233 4.94 21.82 -12.08
C ILE A 233 6.17 22.60 -11.62
N GLN A 234 7.32 22.38 -12.25
CA GLN A 234 8.55 23.10 -11.91
C GLN A 234 8.40 24.61 -12.08
N ARG A 235 7.74 25.06 -13.16
CA ARG A 235 7.55 26.49 -13.44
C ARG A 235 6.61 27.18 -12.46
N ASP A 236 5.48 26.55 -12.14
CA ASP A 236 4.38 27.19 -11.40
C ASP A 236 4.42 26.91 -9.89
N LEU A 237 5.01 25.78 -9.47
CA LEU A 237 5.10 25.36 -8.06
C LEU A 237 6.53 25.33 -7.51
N ASP A 238 7.54 25.55 -8.36
CA ASP A 238 8.97 25.47 -8.00
C ASP A 238 9.36 24.12 -7.37
N GLN A 239 8.83 23.02 -7.93
CA GLN A 239 9.11 21.65 -7.48
C GLN A 239 9.72 20.81 -8.61
N ASP A 240 10.88 20.20 -8.36
CA ASP A 240 11.47 19.22 -9.28
C ASP A 240 10.91 17.82 -8.99
N VAL A 241 10.03 17.36 -9.88
CA VAL A 241 9.45 16.01 -9.80
C VAL A 241 10.07 15.02 -10.78
N LEU A 242 10.99 15.46 -11.64
CA LEU A 242 11.61 14.59 -12.65
C LEU A 242 12.63 13.65 -12.03
N SER A 243 13.34 14.13 -11.00
CA SER A 243 14.37 13.38 -10.28
C SER A 243 13.84 12.60 -9.07
N LEU A 244 12.55 12.75 -8.74
CA LEU A 244 11.92 12.16 -7.55
C LEU A 244 11.83 10.62 -7.66
N PRO A 245 12.53 9.86 -6.80
CA PRO A 245 12.36 8.41 -6.72
C PRO A 245 10.92 8.08 -6.28
N GLY A 246 10.26 7.19 -7.01
CA GLY A 246 8.85 6.87 -6.78
C GLY A 246 7.87 7.88 -7.36
N GLY A 247 8.33 8.96 -8.00
CA GLY A 247 7.48 9.95 -8.64
C GLY A 247 6.58 9.36 -9.73
N GLY A 248 7.00 8.25 -10.36
CA GLY A 248 6.20 7.54 -11.36
C GLY A 248 5.15 6.57 -10.81
N ALA A 249 5.10 6.36 -9.49
CA ALA A 249 4.11 5.49 -8.87
C ALA A 249 2.68 5.99 -9.16
N ALA A 250 1.75 5.04 -9.31
CA ALA A 250 0.35 5.30 -9.68
C ALA A 250 0.16 6.21 -10.92
N GLY A 251 0.99 6.03 -11.96
CA GLY A 251 0.83 6.81 -13.19
C GLY A 251 1.25 8.27 -13.04
N GLY A 252 2.17 8.56 -12.10
CA GLY A 252 2.66 9.91 -11.80
C GLY A 252 1.96 10.57 -10.61
N MET A 253 1.01 9.91 -9.95
CA MET A 253 0.37 10.45 -8.75
C MET A 253 1.37 10.62 -7.58
N GLY A 254 2.42 9.79 -7.50
CA GLY A 254 3.50 9.99 -6.51
C GLY A 254 4.14 11.38 -6.62
N ALA A 255 4.43 11.82 -7.84
CA ALA A 255 4.93 13.17 -8.12
C ALA A 255 3.92 14.26 -7.72
N ALA A 256 2.63 14.09 -7.99
CA ALA A 256 1.62 15.08 -7.62
C ALA A 256 1.39 15.16 -6.10
N LEU A 257 1.33 14.03 -5.40
CA LEU A 257 1.24 14.03 -3.93
C LEU A 257 2.44 14.73 -3.31
N HIS A 258 3.64 14.53 -3.84
CA HIS A 258 4.83 15.25 -3.41
C HIS A 258 4.75 16.75 -3.69
N ALA A 259 4.51 17.15 -4.95
CA ALA A 259 4.57 18.54 -5.36
C ALA A 259 3.42 19.42 -4.83
N PHE A 260 2.21 18.87 -4.73
CA PHE A 260 1.01 19.64 -4.35
C PHE A 260 0.64 19.47 -2.88
N CYS A 261 0.87 18.28 -2.30
CA CYS A 261 0.46 17.97 -0.94
C CYS A 261 1.65 17.87 0.03
N HIS A 262 2.88 18.16 -0.43
CA HIS A 262 4.11 18.01 0.34
C HIS A 262 4.27 16.62 0.97
N ALA A 263 3.77 15.60 0.26
CA ALA A 263 3.76 14.25 0.78
C ALA A 263 5.15 13.61 0.79
N GLU A 264 5.38 12.78 1.80
CA GLU A 264 6.60 12.00 1.95
C GLU A 264 6.37 10.59 1.37
N LEU A 265 7.13 10.25 0.33
CA LEU A 265 7.09 8.91 -0.26
C LEU A 265 8.00 8.00 0.56
N ARG A 266 7.41 7.03 1.24
CA ARG A 266 8.11 6.09 2.11
C ARG A 266 7.71 4.66 1.77
N ARG A 267 8.51 3.68 2.16
CA ARG A 267 8.14 2.27 2.01
C ARG A 267 6.88 2.00 2.83
N GLY A 268 5.89 1.34 2.25
CA GLY A 268 4.60 1.21 2.92
C GLY A 268 4.69 0.45 4.23
N ILE A 269 5.54 -0.58 4.28
CA ILE A 269 5.81 -1.31 5.53
C ILE A 269 6.41 -0.43 6.64
N GLU A 270 7.23 0.57 6.29
CA GLU A 270 7.81 1.47 7.30
C GLU A 270 6.74 2.40 7.87
N ILE A 271 5.86 2.94 7.01
CA ILE A 271 4.72 3.76 7.44
C ILE A 271 3.80 2.95 8.36
N VAL A 272 3.39 1.75 7.91
CA VAL A 272 2.43 0.92 8.66
C VAL A 272 3.02 0.47 10.00
N THR A 273 4.27 0.00 10.03
CA THR A 273 4.89 -0.46 11.29
C THR A 273 5.10 0.66 12.31
N GLU A 274 5.39 1.88 11.85
CA GLU A 274 5.47 3.06 12.72
C GLU A 274 4.07 3.47 13.23
N ALA A 275 3.09 3.56 12.34
CA ALA A 275 1.73 3.96 12.69
C ALA A 275 1.07 2.98 13.68
N LEU A 276 1.39 1.69 13.56
CA LEU A 276 0.91 0.63 14.47
C LEU A 276 1.73 0.47 15.75
N GLY A 277 2.81 1.24 15.92
CA GLY A 277 3.66 1.16 17.11
C GLY A 277 4.37 -0.19 17.28
N LEU A 278 4.67 -0.89 16.18
CA LEU A 278 5.29 -2.23 16.22
C LEU A 278 6.61 -2.21 17.00
N ASP A 279 7.42 -1.16 16.84
CA ASP A 279 8.71 -1.02 17.51
C ASP A 279 8.59 -1.10 19.04
N ALA A 280 7.59 -0.42 19.62
CA ALA A 280 7.30 -0.46 21.06
C ALA A 280 6.81 -1.85 21.51
N LEU A 281 5.94 -2.49 20.70
CA LEU A 281 5.41 -3.82 21.02
C LEU A 281 6.50 -4.89 21.05
N VAL A 282 7.43 -4.82 20.10
CA VAL A 282 8.50 -5.80 19.89
C VAL A 282 9.64 -5.66 20.90
N LYS A 283 9.90 -4.45 21.42
CA LYS A 283 10.93 -4.21 22.43
C LYS A 283 10.82 -5.16 23.64
N ASP A 284 9.61 -5.40 24.12
CA ASP A 284 9.33 -6.28 25.26
C ASP A 284 8.92 -7.71 24.85
N ALA A 285 8.91 -8.02 23.55
CA ALA A 285 8.57 -9.35 23.07
C ALA A 285 9.65 -10.38 23.45
N SER A 286 9.24 -11.62 23.66
CA SER A 286 10.13 -12.79 23.76
C SER A 286 10.31 -13.46 22.40
N LEU A 287 9.29 -13.38 21.53
CA LEU A 287 9.25 -13.98 20.21
C LEU A 287 8.36 -13.14 19.29
N VAL A 288 8.76 -13.02 18.03
CA VAL A 288 7.95 -12.40 16.97
C VAL A 288 7.59 -13.44 15.93
N ILE A 289 6.32 -13.54 15.60
CA ILE A 289 5.81 -14.36 14.50
C ILE A 289 5.31 -13.45 13.41
N THR A 290 5.67 -13.73 12.17
CA THR A 290 5.19 -13.02 10.97
C THR A 290 4.78 -14.03 9.90
N GLY A 291 4.27 -13.56 8.78
CA GLY A 291 3.88 -14.41 7.66
C GLY A 291 3.39 -13.62 6.48
N GLU A 292 3.31 -14.26 5.32
CA GLU A 292 2.60 -13.78 4.13
C GLU A 292 2.23 -15.00 3.26
N GLY A 293 1.36 -14.81 2.25
CA GLY A 293 0.90 -15.92 1.40
C GLY A 293 2.02 -16.64 0.62
N ARG A 294 3.09 -15.93 0.28
CA ARG A 294 4.28 -16.51 -0.38
C ARG A 294 5.54 -15.77 0.07
N ILE A 295 6.50 -16.50 0.62
CA ILE A 295 7.83 -15.98 0.89
C ILE A 295 8.79 -16.45 -0.20
N ASP A 296 9.40 -15.49 -0.88
CA ASP A 296 10.36 -15.68 -1.98
C ASP A 296 11.45 -14.58 -1.96
N SER A 297 12.33 -14.53 -2.97
CA SER A 297 13.34 -13.48 -3.05
C SER A 297 12.76 -12.07 -3.16
N GLN A 298 11.50 -11.90 -3.56
CA GLN A 298 10.87 -10.58 -3.61
C GLN A 298 10.47 -10.08 -2.23
N THR A 299 10.30 -10.98 -1.24
CA THR A 299 9.99 -10.61 0.14
C THR A 299 11.03 -9.67 0.75
N ILE A 300 12.31 -9.78 0.36
CA ILE A 300 13.38 -8.89 0.84
C ILE A 300 13.25 -7.46 0.32
N HIS A 301 12.46 -7.25 -0.74
CA HIS A 301 12.24 -5.94 -1.36
C HIS A 301 11.11 -5.17 -0.67
N GLY A 302 11.06 -5.19 0.66
CA GLY A 302 10.22 -4.31 1.47
C GLY A 302 8.84 -4.84 1.81
N LYS A 303 8.61 -6.16 1.72
CA LYS A 303 7.36 -6.76 2.18
C LYS A 303 7.32 -6.92 3.70
N VAL A 304 6.13 -7.23 4.20
CA VAL A 304 5.82 -7.33 5.64
C VAL A 304 6.80 -8.20 6.42
N PRO A 305 7.12 -9.47 6.05
CA PRO A 305 7.95 -10.32 6.91
C PRO A 305 9.33 -9.75 7.20
N VAL A 306 9.98 -9.15 6.20
CA VAL A 306 11.31 -8.57 6.34
C VAL A 306 11.24 -7.21 7.05
N GLY A 307 10.19 -6.42 6.86
CA GLY A 307 9.98 -5.20 7.65
C GLY A 307 9.80 -5.49 9.13
N VAL A 308 8.95 -6.45 9.48
CA VAL A 308 8.75 -6.91 10.86
C VAL A 308 10.04 -7.47 11.44
N ALA A 309 10.76 -8.30 10.68
CA ALA A 309 12.06 -8.84 11.11
C ALA A 309 13.08 -7.73 11.39
N ARG A 310 13.15 -6.70 10.53
CA ARG A 310 14.07 -5.58 10.71
C ARG A 310 13.80 -4.83 12.02
N VAL A 311 12.53 -4.57 12.35
CA VAL A 311 12.15 -3.96 13.64
C VAL A 311 12.56 -4.86 14.81
N ALA A 312 12.27 -6.16 14.72
CA ALA A 312 12.62 -7.13 15.76
C ALA A 312 14.12 -7.28 16.00
N LYS A 313 14.94 -7.21 14.94
CA LYS A 313 16.39 -7.32 15.04
C LYS A 313 17.06 -6.11 15.67
N ARG A 314 16.44 -4.92 15.68
CA ARG A 314 16.92 -3.78 16.49
C ARG A 314 17.02 -4.13 17.98
N TYR A 315 16.18 -5.05 18.44
CA TYR A 315 16.10 -5.50 19.83
C TYR A 315 16.59 -6.95 20.03
N ASN A 316 17.27 -7.52 19.02
CA ASN A 316 17.76 -8.91 19.03
C ASN A 316 16.67 -9.94 19.35
N LYS A 317 15.42 -9.72 18.91
CA LYS A 317 14.33 -10.68 19.13
C LYS A 317 14.39 -11.82 18.09
N PRO A 318 14.03 -13.05 18.50
CA PRO A 318 13.85 -14.14 17.54
C PRO A 318 12.57 -13.90 16.72
N VAL A 319 12.65 -14.21 15.43
CA VAL A 319 11.61 -13.98 14.42
C VAL A 319 11.40 -15.27 13.64
N ILE A 320 10.18 -15.79 13.65
CA ILE A 320 9.79 -16.96 12.86
C ILE A 320 8.71 -16.53 11.88
N ALA A 321 8.90 -16.85 10.60
CA ALA A 321 7.86 -16.66 9.59
C ALA A 321 7.09 -17.96 9.31
N ILE A 322 5.78 -17.84 9.17
CA ILE A 322 4.89 -18.90 8.70
C ILE A 322 4.30 -18.40 7.39
N ALA A 323 4.48 -19.13 6.30
CA ALA A 323 4.13 -18.70 4.95
C ALA A 323 3.12 -19.65 4.30
N GLY A 324 2.25 -19.10 3.46
CA GLY A 324 1.32 -19.91 2.65
C GLY A 324 2.06 -20.89 1.73
N SER A 325 3.16 -20.43 1.13
CA SER A 325 4.06 -21.22 0.31
C SER A 325 5.48 -20.65 0.35
N LEU A 326 6.48 -21.48 0.05
CA LEU A 326 7.88 -21.09 -0.09
C LEU A 326 8.37 -21.43 -1.49
N THR A 327 9.27 -20.63 -2.03
CA THR A 327 9.99 -20.90 -3.27
C THR A 327 11.40 -21.43 -3.00
N ALA A 328 12.06 -21.96 -4.04
CA ALA A 328 13.39 -22.57 -3.90
C ALA A 328 14.48 -21.59 -3.41
N ASP A 329 14.29 -20.30 -3.63
CA ASP A 329 15.19 -19.21 -3.27
C ASP A 329 14.87 -18.57 -1.90
N VAL A 330 13.93 -19.14 -1.12
CA VAL A 330 13.51 -18.63 0.20
C VAL A 330 14.68 -18.35 1.15
N GLY A 331 15.78 -19.11 1.06
CA GLY A 331 16.90 -19.02 1.99
C GLY A 331 17.54 -17.62 2.13
N ILE A 332 17.34 -16.74 1.13
CA ILE A 332 17.84 -15.35 1.18
C ILE A 332 17.26 -14.57 2.37
N VAL A 333 16.02 -14.84 2.79
CA VAL A 333 15.33 -14.08 3.84
C VAL A 333 15.98 -14.23 5.23
N HIS A 334 16.76 -15.28 5.44
CA HIS A 334 17.51 -15.46 6.69
C HIS A 334 18.58 -14.38 6.89
N GLN A 335 19.18 -13.92 5.78
CA GLN A 335 20.14 -12.80 5.80
C GLN A 335 19.45 -11.46 6.10
N HIS A 336 18.11 -11.42 6.03
CA HIS A 336 17.28 -10.25 6.27
C HIS A 336 16.50 -10.33 7.59
N GLY A 337 16.90 -11.22 8.50
CA GLY A 337 16.46 -11.23 9.89
C GLY A 337 15.39 -12.26 10.26
N LEU A 338 14.93 -13.11 9.34
CA LEU A 338 14.08 -14.24 9.71
C LEU A 338 14.95 -15.40 10.23
N ASP A 339 14.79 -15.80 11.49
CA ASP A 339 15.59 -16.90 12.07
C ASP A 339 15.12 -18.27 11.60
N ALA A 340 13.82 -18.41 11.33
CA ALA A 340 13.23 -19.61 10.75
C ALA A 340 12.03 -19.27 9.87
N VAL A 341 11.78 -20.10 8.86
CA VAL A 341 10.65 -19.95 7.93
C VAL A 341 10.01 -21.31 7.70
N PHE A 342 8.68 -21.38 7.79
CA PHE A 342 7.90 -22.60 7.61
C PHE A 342 6.80 -22.40 6.57
N SER A 343 6.57 -23.42 5.74
CA SER A 343 5.38 -23.51 4.89
C SER A 343 4.21 -24.10 5.68
N VAL A 344 2.99 -23.64 5.42
CA VAL A 344 1.77 -24.20 6.02
C VAL A 344 1.29 -25.48 5.33
N ILE A 345 1.74 -25.75 4.11
CA ILE A 345 1.31 -26.92 3.34
C ILE A 345 1.98 -28.19 3.88
N TYR A 346 1.17 -29.16 4.33
CA TYR A 346 1.63 -30.42 4.92
C TYR A 346 1.31 -31.67 4.09
N THR A 347 0.47 -31.55 3.06
CA THR A 347 0.13 -32.61 2.09
C THR A 347 0.23 -32.08 0.68
N ILE A 348 0.43 -32.98 -0.29
CA ILE A 348 0.24 -32.64 -1.71
C ILE A 348 -1.27 -32.40 -1.91
N CYS A 349 -1.64 -31.18 -2.27
CA CYS A 349 -3.02 -30.78 -2.55
C CYS A 349 -3.07 -29.81 -3.72
N THR A 350 -4.28 -29.54 -4.22
CA THR A 350 -4.47 -28.49 -5.23
C THR A 350 -4.35 -27.11 -4.58
N LEU A 351 -4.21 -26.05 -5.40
CA LEU A 351 -4.22 -24.68 -4.90
C LEU A 351 -5.56 -24.36 -4.25
N ASP A 352 -6.67 -24.76 -4.86
CA ASP A 352 -8.01 -24.52 -4.32
C ASP A 352 -8.20 -25.17 -2.95
N ASP A 353 -7.75 -26.43 -2.79
CA ASP A 353 -7.77 -27.11 -1.49
C ASP A 353 -6.91 -26.38 -0.45
N ALA A 354 -5.74 -25.87 -0.86
CA ALA A 354 -4.84 -25.13 0.03
C ALA A 354 -5.47 -23.81 0.50
N LEU A 355 -6.12 -23.07 -0.40
CA LEU A 355 -6.80 -21.81 -0.09
C LEU A 355 -8.03 -22.03 0.79
N GLN A 356 -8.84 -23.06 0.50
CA GLN A 356 -10.02 -23.41 1.30
C GLN A 356 -9.67 -23.85 2.72
N ASN A 357 -8.56 -24.61 2.88
CA ASN A 357 -8.11 -25.11 4.17
C ASN A 357 -7.05 -24.22 4.86
N ALA A 358 -6.78 -23.02 4.32
CA ALA A 358 -5.68 -22.18 4.75
C ALA A 358 -5.68 -21.91 6.26
N ALA A 359 -6.85 -21.65 6.86
CA ALA A 359 -6.97 -21.37 8.29
C ALA A 359 -6.47 -22.56 9.14
N LEU A 360 -6.91 -23.77 8.80
CA LEU A 360 -6.47 -24.99 9.48
C LEU A 360 -4.99 -25.25 9.26
N ASN A 361 -4.49 -25.06 8.03
CA ASN A 361 -3.08 -25.23 7.68
C ASN A 361 -2.19 -24.29 8.50
N VAL A 362 -2.55 -23.01 8.60
CA VAL A 362 -1.85 -22.01 9.42
C VAL A 362 -1.83 -22.42 10.88
N ARG A 363 -2.99 -22.80 11.44
CA ARG A 363 -3.10 -23.24 12.84
C ARG A 363 -2.21 -24.44 13.16
N MET A 364 -2.25 -25.47 12.31
CA MET A 364 -1.44 -26.68 12.49
C MET A 364 0.06 -26.39 12.39
N ALA A 365 0.48 -25.58 11.42
CA ALA A 365 1.86 -25.15 11.28
C ALA A 365 2.32 -24.36 12.51
N ALA A 366 1.52 -23.39 12.95
CA ALA A 366 1.80 -22.57 14.12
C ALA A 366 1.94 -23.40 15.40
N ARG A 367 1.05 -24.38 15.62
CA ARG A 367 1.15 -25.34 16.73
C ARG A 367 2.45 -26.13 16.71
N ASN A 368 2.86 -26.62 15.53
CA ASN A 368 4.11 -27.39 15.40
C ASN A 368 5.36 -26.53 15.59
N VAL A 369 5.35 -25.29 15.09
CA VAL A 369 6.40 -24.30 15.35
C VAL A 369 6.51 -24.05 16.86
N ALA A 370 5.38 -23.79 17.55
CA ALA A 370 5.37 -23.60 18.99
C ALA A 370 5.92 -24.82 19.75
N ALA A 371 5.55 -26.03 19.33
CA ALA A 371 6.07 -27.27 19.90
C ALA A 371 7.59 -27.41 19.69
N ALA A 372 8.11 -27.05 18.51
CA ALA A 372 9.55 -27.06 18.24
C ALA A 372 10.30 -26.06 19.14
N VAL A 373 9.75 -24.85 19.34
CA VAL A 373 10.29 -23.86 20.29
C VAL A 373 10.31 -24.43 21.72
N ALA A 374 9.24 -25.09 22.15
CA ALA A 374 9.15 -25.71 23.48
C ALA A 374 10.18 -26.85 23.66
N VAL A 375 10.47 -27.62 22.61
CA VAL A 375 11.56 -28.61 22.63
C VAL A 375 12.91 -27.92 22.83
N GLY A 376 13.18 -26.83 22.08
CA GLY A 376 14.42 -26.07 22.20
C GLY A 376 14.66 -25.46 23.58
N GLN A 377 13.61 -25.13 24.33
CA GLN A 377 13.70 -24.62 25.71
C GLN A 377 14.06 -25.69 26.75
N ARG A 378 13.94 -26.98 26.41
CA ARG A 378 14.25 -28.11 27.30
C ARG A 378 15.64 -28.69 27.08
N LEU A 379 16.30 -28.28 26.00
CA LEU A 379 17.71 -28.56 25.73
C LEU A 379 18.57 -27.55 26.49
#